data_AF-A0A3B9RRK7-F1
#
_entry.id   AF-A0A3B9RRK7-F1
#
_cell.length_a   1.000
_cell.length_b   1.000
_cell.length_c   1.000
_cell.angle_alpha   90.00
_cell.angle_beta   90.00
_cell.angle_gamma   90.00
#
_symmetry.space_group_name_H-M   'P 1'
#
loop_
_entity.id
_entity.type
_entity.pdbx_description
1 polymer ?
#
loop_
_entity_poly.entity_id
_entity_poly.type
_entity_poly.pdbx_seq_one_letter_code
_entity_poly.pdbx_strand_id
1 'polypeptide(L)'
;LYKWTSAVNITSDITISGTATDTWIFQVDGDLNLAAATSMILVGALPENIVWQVAGTVNMGTTSHFEGVVLGKTNVAMLANSSMNGRLLAQTSIALHQTTITQP
;
A
#
# COMPACT_ATOMS: atom_id res chain seq x y z
N LEU A 1 10.28 -2.04 11.35
CA LEU A 1 10.59 -3.03 10.29
C LEU A 1 9.71 -4.26 10.52
N TYR A 2 9.02 -4.72 9.48
CA TYR A 2 8.13 -5.88 9.52
C TYR A 2 8.41 -6.78 8.33
N LYS A 3 8.30 -8.10 8.52
CA LYS A 3 8.57 -9.07 7.47
C LYS A 3 7.54 -10.21 7.50
N TRP A 4 7.01 -10.53 6.33
CA TRP A 4 6.24 -11.73 6.05
C TRP A 4 6.94 -12.54 4.97
N THR A 5 7.01 -13.85 5.16
CA THR A 5 7.48 -14.82 4.16
C THR A 5 6.33 -15.42 3.36
N SER A 6 5.20 -14.72 3.33
CA SER A 6 3.93 -15.12 2.72
C SER A 6 3.21 -13.87 2.21
N ALA A 7 2.11 -14.10 1.49
CA ALA A 7 1.17 -13.02 1.17
C ALA A 7 0.60 -12.37 2.44
N VAL A 8 0.27 -11.08 2.33
CA VAL A 8 -0.38 -10.27 3.36
C VAL A 8 -1.75 -9.84 2.84
N ASN A 9 -2.79 -10.10 3.61
CA ASN A 9 -4.16 -9.72 3.30
C ASN A 9 -4.66 -8.74 4.37
N ILE A 10 -5.02 -7.53 3.97
CA ILE A 10 -5.58 -6.48 4.81
C ILE A 10 -7.08 -6.44 4.53
N THR A 11 -7.85 -7.14 5.37
CA THR A 11 -9.29 -7.37 5.18
C THR A 11 -10.18 -6.43 6.01
N SER A 12 -9.56 -5.56 6.82
CA SER A 12 -10.22 -4.53 7.60
C SER A 12 -9.31 -3.30 7.69
N ASP A 13 -9.84 -2.19 8.16
CA ASP A 13 -9.05 -1.00 8.41
C ASP A 13 -7.88 -1.30 9.36
N ILE A 14 -6.75 -0.64 9.09
CA ILE A 14 -5.55 -0.71 9.93
C ILE A 14 -5.06 0.69 10.25
N THR A 15 -4.40 0.84 11.39
CA THR A 15 -3.77 2.11 11.79
C THR A 15 -2.27 1.95 11.85
N ILE A 16 -1.53 2.88 11.23
CA ILE A 16 -0.09 3.06 11.38
C ILE A 16 0.09 4.31 12.25
N SER A 17 0.53 4.10 13.49
CA SER A 17 0.68 5.15 14.50
C SER A 17 2.13 5.38 14.84
N GLY A 18 2.55 6.64 14.89
CA GLY A 18 3.87 7.07 15.30
C GLY A 18 4.02 8.57 15.20
N THR A 19 5.25 9.04 15.04
CA THR A 19 5.58 10.46 14.88
C THR A 19 5.90 10.78 13.42
N ALA A 20 6.01 12.08 13.10
CA ALA A 20 6.33 12.55 11.77
C ALA A 20 7.75 12.16 11.30
N THR A 21 8.59 11.65 12.21
CA THR A 21 9.97 11.22 11.93
C THR A 21 10.16 9.70 11.96
N ASP A 22 9.17 8.96 12.46
CA ASP A 22 9.25 7.50 12.50
C ASP A 22 9.15 6.92 11.09
N THR A 23 9.76 5.74 10.88
CA THR A 23 9.81 5.08 9.58
C THR A 23 9.28 3.65 9.67
N TRP A 24 8.60 3.23 8.60
CA TRP A 24 8.06 1.88 8.47
C TRP A 24 8.56 1.24 7.18
N ILE A 25 9.06 0.03 7.31
CA ILE A 25 9.39 -0.83 6.17
C ILE A 25 8.63 -2.13 6.38
N PHE A 26 7.74 -2.44 5.44
CA PHE A 26 6.99 -3.68 5.36
C PHE A 26 7.54 -4.52 4.21
N GLN A 27 8.10 -5.68 4.52
CA GLN A 27 8.65 -6.62 3.55
C GLN A 27 7.69 -7.79 3.36
N VAL A 28 7.18 -7.97 2.15
CA VAL A 28 6.20 -9.01 1.81
C VAL A 28 6.80 -9.92 0.73
N ASP A 29 7.18 -11.13 1.11
CA ASP A 29 7.63 -12.18 0.18
C ASP A 29 6.42 -12.96 -0.37
N GLY A 30 5.54 -12.22 -1.05
CA GLY A 30 4.28 -12.69 -1.59
C GLY A 30 3.45 -11.52 -2.10
N ASP A 31 2.15 -11.75 -2.30
CA ASP A 31 1.21 -10.70 -2.71
C ASP A 31 0.81 -9.81 -1.52
N LEU A 32 0.47 -8.56 -1.80
CA LEU A 32 -0.17 -7.64 -0.87
C LEU A 32 -1.58 -7.32 -1.36
N ASN A 33 -2.59 -7.73 -0.61
CA ASN A 33 -3.99 -7.51 -0.97
C ASN A 33 -4.67 -6.61 0.06
N LEU A 34 -5.15 -5.46 -0.39
CA LEU A 34 -6.04 -4.57 0.37
C LEU A 34 -7.48 -4.80 -0.11
N ALA A 35 -8.36 -5.23 0.78
CA ALA A 35 -9.75 -5.55 0.42
C ALA A 35 -10.55 -4.30 0.03
N ALA A 36 -11.68 -4.49 -0.66
CA ALA A 36 -12.57 -3.38 -1.00
C ALA A 36 -13.06 -2.65 0.25
N ALA A 37 -13.26 -1.33 0.14
CA ALA A 37 -13.73 -0.46 1.22
C ALA A 37 -12.93 -0.54 2.53
N THR A 38 -11.65 -0.90 2.47
CA THR A 38 -10.72 -0.86 3.61
C THR A 38 -9.78 0.33 3.51
N SER A 39 -9.42 0.90 4.66
CA SER A 39 -8.60 2.10 4.77
C SER A 39 -7.38 1.88 5.66
N MET A 40 -6.24 2.40 5.21
CA MET A 40 -5.07 2.64 6.06
C MET A 40 -5.19 4.01 6.70
N ILE A 41 -5.06 4.08 8.03
CA ILE A 41 -5.22 5.31 8.82
C ILE A 41 -3.86 5.67 9.42
N LEU A 42 -3.42 6.92 9.22
CA LEU A 42 -2.20 7.43 9.84
C LEU A 42 -2.52 8.24 11.10
N VAL A 43 -1.80 7.96 12.19
CA VAL A 43 -1.85 8.74 13.42
C VAL A 43 -0.44 9.26 13.70
N GLY A 44 -0.20 10.52 13.34
CA GLY A 44 1.10 11.20 13.49
C GLY A 44 2.19 10.74 12.51
N ALA A 45 2.05 9.55 11.90
CA ALA A 45 2.90 9.06 10.82
C ALA A 45 2.67 9.86 9.52
N LEU A 46 3.71 9.92 8.66
CA LEU A 46 3.64 10.54 7.34
C LEU A 46 3.75 9.47 6.23
N PRO A 47 2.98 9.58 5.12
CA PRO A 47 3.00 8.59 4.05
C PRO A 47 4.39 8.42 3.40
N GLU A 48 5.16 9.51 3.29
CA GLU A 48 6.52 9.50 2.73
C GLU A 48 7.52 8.65 3.52
N ASN A 49 7.24 8.36 4.79
CA ASN A 49 8.08 7.55 5.68
C ASN A 49 7.65 6.08 5.76
N ILE A 50 6.66 5.68 4.97
CA ILE A 50 6.12 4.32 4.94
C ILE A 50 6.48 3.66 3.61
N VAL A 51 7.24 2.56 3.66
CA VAL A 51 7.67 1.80 2.49
C VAL A 51 7.13 0.38 2.54
N TRP A 52 6.49 -0.03 1.46
CA TRP A 52 5.99 -1.39 1.21
C TRP A 52 6.83 -2.02 0.10
N GLN A 53 7.71 -2.95 0.47
CA GLN A 53 8.40 -3.79 -0.51
C GLN A 53 7.59 -5.08 -0.70
N VAL A 54 7.15 -5.33 -1.94
CA VAL A 54 6.30 -6.48 -2.27
C VAL A 54 6.93 -7.30 -3.40
N ALA A 55 7.15 -8.59 -3.14
CA ALA A 55 7.77 -9.51 -4.10
C ALA A 55 6.77 -10.06 -5.13
N GLY A 56 5.49 -10.14 -4.77
CA GLY A 56 4.38 -10.47 -5.64
C GLY A 56 3.58 -9.24 -6.08
N THR A 57 2.32 -9.48 -6.39
CA THR A 57 1.36 -8.50 -6.89
C THR A 57 0.85 -7.63 -5.74
N VAL A 58 0.60 -6.34 -6.01
CA VAL A 58 -0.15 -5.47 -5.10
C VAL A 58 -1.55 -5.25 -5.66
N ASN A 59 -2.59 -5.60 -4.90
CA ASN A 59 -3.98 -5.40 -5.29
C ASN A 59 -4.66 -4.46 -4.29
N MET A 60 -5.21 -3.35 -4.79
CA MET A 60 -6.03 -2.41 -4.01
C MET A 60 -7.48 -2.52 -4.46
N GLY A 61 -8.34 -3.05 -3.59
CA GLY A 61 -9.75 -3.28 -3.84
C GLY A 61 -10.52 -2.01 -4.17
N THR A 62 -11.73 -2.14 -4.72
CA THR A 62 -12.59 -0.99 -5.01
C THR A 62 -12.80 -0.14 -3.76
N THR A 63 -12.82 1.19 -3.90
CA THR A 63 -13.03 2.16 -2.81
C THR A 63 -12.08 2.03 -1.61
N SER A 64 -10.97 1.30 -1.74
CA SER A 64 -9.95 1.20 -0.69
C SER A 64 -9.07 2.46 -0.62
N HIS A 65 -8.45 2.69 0.54
CA HIS A 65 -7.50 3.78 0.74
C HIS A 65 -6.15 3.26 1.26
N PHE A 66 -5.07 3.56 0.54
CA PHE A 66 -3.72 3.10 0.81
C PHE A 66 -2.77 4.24 1.22
N GLU A 67 -1.86 3.97 2.14
CA GLU A 67 -0.89 4.93 2.65
C GLU A 67 0.56 4.41 2.48
N GLY A 68 1.38 5.18 1.77
CA GLY A 68 2.83 4.95 1.64
C GLY A 68 3.35 4.66 0.23
N VAL A 69 4.66 4.46 0.15
CA VAL A 69 5.40 4.16 -1.08
C VAL A 69 5.42 2.66 -1.33
N VAL A 70 4.96 2.23 -2.50
CA VAL A 70 5.01 0.84 -2.96
C VAL A 70 6.23 0.63 -3.85
N LEU A 71 7.10 -0.31 -3.45
CA LEU A 71 8.17 -0.90 -4.24
C LEU A 71 7.74 -2.31 -4.65
N GLY A 72 7.04 -2.42 -5.79
CA GLY A 72 6.49 -3.67 -6.30
C GLY A 72 7.42 -4.36 -7.29
N LYS A 73 7.73 -5.64 -7.07
CA LYS A 73 8.52 -6.45 -8.01
C LYS A 73 7.73 -6.87 -9.25
N THR A 74 6.41 -7.05 -9.13
CA THR A 74 5.54 -7.37 -10.26
C THR A 74 4.53 -6.24 -10.49
N ASN A 75 3.28 -6.55 -10.80
CA ASN A 75 2.25 -5.56 -11.11
C ASN A 75 1.65 -4.95 -9.85
N VAL A 76 1.18 -3.71 -10.00
CA VAL A 76 0.29 -3.06 -9.04
C VAL A 76 -1.04 -2.80 -9.73
N ALA A 77 -2.14 -3.25 -9.12
CA ALA A 77 -3.49 -3.04 -9.62
C ALA A 77 -4.32 -2.24 -8.59
N MET A 78 -4.87 -1.11 -9.02
CA MET A 78 -5.82 -0.32 -8.25
C MET A 78 -7.19 -0.36 -8.91
N LEU A 79 -8.19 -0.88 -8.20
CA LEU A 79 -9.55 -1.07 -8.71
C LEU A 79 -10.40 0.20 -8.55
N ALA A 80 -11.61 0.18 -9.12
CA ALA A 80 -12.54 1.31 -9.22
C ALA A 80 -12.64 2.14 -7.93
N ASN A 81 -12.41 3.44 -8.04
CA ASN A 81 -12.55 4.43 -6.96
C ASN A 81 -11.65 4.20 -5.74
N SER A 82 -10.61 3.36 -5.86
CA SER A 82 -9.56 3.29 -4.83
C SER A 82 -8.69 4.55 -4.86
N SER A 83 -8.04 4.83 -3.74
CA SER A 83 -7.21 6.01 -3.55
C SER A 83 -5.93 5.70 -2.80
N MET A 84 -4.91 6.54 -2.98
CA MET A 84 -3.70 6.48 -2.17
C MET A 84 -3.04 7.84 -1.97
N ASN A 85 -2.36 7.99 -0.83
CA ASN A 85 -1.31 8.98 -0.64
C ASN A 85 0.04 8.24 -0.65
N GLY A 86 0.86 8.47 -1.68
CA GLY A 86 2.11 7.75 -1.83
C GLY A 86 2.68 7.74 -3.24
N ARG A 87 3.42 6.67 -3.56
CA ARG A 87 4.01 6.44 -4.88
C ARG A 87 3.87 4.97 -5.27
N LEU A 88 3.61 4.69 -6.55
CA LEU A 88 3.62 3.34 -7.10
C LEU A 88 4.86 3.16 -7.98
N LEU A 89 5.80 2.34 -7.52
CA LEU A 89 7.03 2.01 -8.24
C LEU A 89 7.03 0.51 -8.51
N ALA A 90 6.51 0.11 -9.67
CA ALA A 90 6.40 -1.28 -10.09
C ALA A 90 7.48 -1.61 -11.14
N GLN A 91 8.10 -2.78 -11.04
CA GLN A 91 9.10 -3.23 -12.02
C GLN A 91 8.48 -3.79 -13.31
N THR A 92 7.17 -4.09 -13.34
CA THR A 92 6.48 -4.57 -14.55
C THR A 92 5.40 -3.62 -15.06
N SER A 93 4.26 -3.51 -14.36
CA SER A 93 3.13 -2.70 -14.82
C SER A 93 2.31 -2.12 -13.67
N ILE A 94 1.59 -1.05 -13.99
CA ILE A 94 0.61 -0.42 -13.09
C ILE A 94 -0.71 -0.34 -13.85
N ALA A 95 -1.78 -0.89 -13.27
CA ALA A 95 -3.14 -0.86 -13.82
C ALA A 95 -4.04 -0.02 -12.92
N LEU A 96 -4.67 1.02 -13.48
CA LEU A 96 -5.51 1.97 -12.75
C LEU A 96 -6.93 1.99 -13.34
N HIS A 97 -7.94 1.89 -12.47
CA HIS A 97 -9.35 2.00 -12.86
C HIS A 97 -10.02 3.12 -12.06
N GLN A 98 -10.14 4.33 -12.63
CA GLN A 98 -10.76 5.49 -11.96
C GLN A 98 -10.25 5.72 -10.53
N THR A 99 -8.93 5.82 -10.37
CA THR A 99 -8.29 5.90 -9.05
C THR A 99 -7.71 7.28 -8.79
N THR A 100 -7.50 7.60 -7.52
CA THR A 100 -6.84 8.85 -7.11
C THR A 100 -5.49 8.54 -6.48
N ILE A 101 -4.42 9.17 -6.97
CA ILE A 101 -3.07 9.00 -6.45
C ILE A 101 -2.52 10.38 -6.15
N THR A 102 -2.22 10.65 -4.88
CA THR A 102 -1.62 11.92 -4.43
C THR A 102 -0.19 11.66 -3.99
N GLN A 103 0.76 12.35 -4.62
CA GLN A 103 2.16 12.29 -4.19
C GLN A 103 2.32 13.05 -2.86
N PRO A 104 3.01 12.48 -1.86
CA PRO A 104 3.52 13.23 -0.72
C PRO A 104 4.73 14.09 -1.11
#